data_AF-A0A399HYL3-F1
#
_entry.id   AF-A0A399HYL3-F1
#
_cell.length_a   1.000
_cell.length_b   1.000
_cell.length_c   1.000
_cell.angle_alpha   90.00
_cell.angle_beta   90.00
_cell.angle_gamma   90.00
#
_symmetry.space_group_name_H-M   'P 1'
#
loop_
_entity.id
_entity.type
_entity.pdbx_description
1 polymer ?
#
loop_
_entity_poly.entity_id
_entity_poly.type
_entity_poly.pdbx_seq_one_letter_code
_entity_poly.pdbx_strand_id
1 'polypeptide(L)'
;MPSTTTMKQSLATAVLAALPLATRAQGTTPPKVAAACNDVAIFMARGNDAPYHDGRTSPFIDATCGKFQAQGNSCDYMDIVFDATLGVEFCPTIQEGAVNGIRQITEYNAQCPDTLIVINGYSQGAMVSGALLSGGGEDACNVDSQTLGLDPTSQAGQAVKAALLWGDVKHTANQPYNVLDGADKQAWPRTGANLERLNRYSAVLRSYCAAGDPVCANGDVIAQHLNYFELYTEEASSWVVSKLTPLLVKASSSAVPSSSVAPAPSSTAIPEDSTTVVTSTETSTMEVPVTVTKGAVKPSTMISSYVPVTIPHKHYNATAPYNNFTMPVSSTVMTADKPYETTYLPVEESHAPATTKAPEYSAVAAACPPATVYETVTNIVTKYV
;
A
#
# COMPACT_ATOMS: atom_id res chain seq x y z
N MET A 1 23.70 -79.39 -6.10
CA MET A 1 23.90 -78.30 -7.07
C MET A 1 23.02 -78.58 -8.29
N PRO A 2 22.33 -77.59 -8.90
CA PRO A 2 21.83 -76.32 -8.41
C PRO A 2 20.29 -76.20 -8.47
N SER A 3 19.77 -75.15 -7.83
CA SER A 3 18.37 -74.71 -7.77
C SER A 3 17.83 -74.20 -9.11
N THR A 4 16.52 -74.35 -9.34
CA THR A 4 15.80 -73.60 -10.37
C THR A 4 14.59 -72.91 -9.75
N THR A 5 14.77 -71.64 -9.41
CA THR A 5 13.72 -70.70 -9.01
C THR A 5 13.03 -70.15 -10.25
N THR A 6 11.74 -70.41 -10.42
CA THR A 6 10.94 -69.86 -11.52
C THR A 6 10.55 -68.42 -11.19
N MET A 7 11.28 -67.46 -11.75
CA MET A 7 11.01 -66.03 -11.63
C MET A 7 9.87 -65.65 -12.59
N LYS A 8 8.68 -65.34 -12.04
CA LYS A 8 7.58 -64.73 -12.79
C LYS A 8 7.94 -63.28 -13.10
N GLN A 9 8.20 -62.97 -14.37
CA GLN A 9 8.35 -61.60 -14.84
C GLN A 9 6.96 -60.97 -15.01
N SER A 10 6.56 -60.14 -14.05
CA SER A 10 5.45 -59.21 -14.23
C SER A 10 5.96 -57.99 -15.00
N LEU A 11 5.49 -57.82 -16.24
CA LEU A 11 5.66 -56.60 -17.02
C LEU A 11 4.88 -55.47 -16.34
N ALA A 12 5.57 -54.65 -15.54
CA ALA A 12 5.04 -53.38 -15.06
C ALA A 12 5.07 -52.37 -16.23
N THR A 13 3.92 -52.14 -16.85
CA THR A 13 3.75 -51.09 -17.85
C THR A 13 3.80 -49.75 -17.11
N ALA A 14 4.93 -49.06 -17.20
CA ALA A 14 5.07 -47.69 -16.70
C ALA A 14 4.25 -46.76 -17.61
N VAL A 15 3.03 -46.42 -17.18
CA VAL A 15 2.26 -45.33 -17.78
C VAL A 15 2.95 -44.03 -17.35
N LEU A 16 3.78 -43.47 -18.23
CA LEU A 16 4.24 -42.09 -18.12
C LEU A 16 3.02 -41.19 -18.29
N ALA A 17 2.38 -40.82 -17.19
CA ALA A 17 1.43 -39.74 -17.17
C ALA A 17 2.21 -38.45 -17.42
N ALA A 18 2.24 -37.98 -18.67
CA ALA A 18 2.67 -36.63 -18.99
C ALA A 18 1.66 -35.68 -18.35
N LEU A 19 1.97 -35.15 -17.16
CA LEU A 19 1.24 -34.02 -16.62
C LEU A 19 1.43 -32.84 -17.59
N PRO A 20 0.36 -32.24 -18.11
CA PRO A 20 0.50 -31.02 -18.86
C PRO A 20 1.08 -29.97 -17.90
N LEU A 21 2.22 -29.38 -18.24
CA LEU A 21 2.61 -28.10 -17.70
C LEU A 21 1.55 -27.11 -18.16
N ALA A 22 0.55 -26.87 -17.30
CA ALA A 22 -0.35 -25.75 -17.48
C ALA A 22 0.50 -24.48 -17.34
N THR A 23 0.89 -23.89 -18.47
CA THR A 23 1.27 -22.48 -18.51
C THR A 23 0.07 -21.69 -18.01
N ARG A 24 0.10 -21.25 -16.74
CA ARG A 24 -0.85 -20.28 -16.21
C ARG A 24 -0.69 -19.02 -17.06
N ALA A 25 -1.71 -18.71 -17.85
CA ALA A 25 -1.82 -17.39 -18.44
C ALA A 25 -1.88 -16.38 -17.29
N GLN A 26 -0.94 -15.44 -17.26
CA GLN A 26 -0.96 -14.30 -16.35
C GLN A 26 -2.35 -13.64 -16.45
N GLY A 27 -2.99 -13.42 -15.31
CA GLY A 27 -4.41 -13.10 -15.31
C GLY A 27 -4.67 -11.77 -16.03
N THR A 28 -5.46 -11.89 -17.08
CA THR A 28 -5.85 -10.85 -18.05
C THR A 28 -6.88 -9.86 -17.51
N THR A 29 -7.12 -9.84 -16.20
CA THR A 29 -8.16 -9.01 -15.60
C THR A 29 -7.62 -7.61 -15.39
N PRO A 30 -8.16 -6.59 -16.09
CA PRO A 30 -7.79 -5.20 -15.83
C PRO A 30 -8.12 -4.81 -14.39
N PRO A 31 -7.38 -3.87 -13.79
CA PRO A 31 -7.70 -3.40 -12.45
C PRO A 31 -9.09 -2.75 -12.42
N LYS A 32 -9.85 -3.06 -11.37
CA LYS A 32 -11.10 -2.37 -11.06
C LYS A 32 -10.77 -1.07 -10.32
N VAL A 33 -10.79 0.05 -11.04
CA VAL A 33 -10.40 1.37 -10.49
C VAL A 33 -11.57 2.28 -10.14
N ALA A 34 -12.80 1.76 -10.24
CA ALA A 34 -14.01 2.53 -9.98
C ALA A 34 -15.04 1.70 -9.22
N ALA A 35 -15.73 2.36 -8.31
CA ALA A 35 -16.89 1.86 -7.59
C ALA A 35 -17.87 3.03 -7.36
N ALA A 36 -19.15 2.74 -7.19
CA ALA A 36 -20.10 3.75 -6.69
C ALA A 36 -19.75 4.13 -5.24
N CYS A 37 -20.35 5.20 -4.72
CA CYS A 37 -20.29 5.47 -3.27
C CYS A 37 -21.04 4.36 -2.53
N ASN A 38 -20.28 3.55 -1.79
CA ASN A 38 -20.79 2.48 -0.94
C ASN A 38 -20.59 2.88 0.53
N ASP A 39 -21.28 2.21 1.45
CA ASP A 39 -21.04 2.38 2.88
C ASP A 39 -19.60 1.97 3.25
N VAL A 40 -19.09 0.93 2.56
CA VAL A 40 -17.72 0.43 2.70
C VAL A 40 -17.04 0.26 1.33
N ALA A 41 -15.78 0.70 1.22
CA ALA A 41 -14.93 0.45 0.07
C ALA A 41 -13.62 -0.25 0.48
N ILE A 42 -13.29 -1.37 -0.19
CA ILE A 42 -12.04 -2.10 0.02
C ILE A 42 -11.03 -1.75 -1.07
N PHE A 43 -9.84 -1.28 -0.70
CA PHE A 43 -8.73 -1.06 -1.61
C PHE A 43 -7.74 -2.23 -1.52
N MET A 44 -7.64 -3.01 -2.59
CA MET A 44 -6.87 -4.26 -2.65
C MET A 44 -5.50 -4.06 -3.32
N ALA A 45 -4.40 -4.39 -2.63
CA ALA A 45 -3.07 -4.49 -3.21
C ALA A 45 -2.66 -5.97 -3.34
N ARG A 46 -2.60 -6.46 -4.58
CA ARG A 46 -2.32 -7.87 -4.92
C ARG A 46 -0.89 -8.30 -4.59
N GLY A 47 -0.65 -9.62 -4.56
CA GLY A 47 0.69 -10.19 -4.41
C GLY A 47 1.54 -10.08 -5.68
N ASN A 48 2.84 -10.38 -5.57
CA ASN A 48 3.74 -10.41 -6.71
C ASN A 48 3.27 -11.47 -7.74
N ASP A 49 3.22 -11.06 -9.01
CA ASP A 49 2.72 -11.79 -10.19
C ASP A 49 1.25 -12.27 -10.09
N ALA A 50 0.49 -11.83 -9.08
CA ALA A 50 -0.93 -12.10 -9.00
C ALA A 50 -1.72 -11.20 -9.97
N PRO A 51 -2.86 -11.64 -10.51
CA PRO A 51 -3.78 -10.74 -11.19
C PRO A 51 -4.59 -9.89 -10.20
N TYR A 52 -5.20 -8.81 -10.69
CA TYR A 52 -6.00 -7.89 -9.87
C TYR A 52 -7.24 -8.53 -9.23
N HIS A 53 -7.71 -9.65 -9.79
CA HIS A 53 -8.73 -10.48 -9.16
C HIS A 53 -8.35 -11.94 -9.35
N ASP A 54 -8.23 -12.69 -8.25
CA ASP A 54 -7.68 -14.04 -8.26
C ASP A 54 -8.41 -14.98 -7.29
N GLY A 55 -8.08 -16.27 -7.32
CA GLY A 55 -8.69 -17.26 -6.42
C GLY A 55 -8.16 -17.21 -4.99
N ARG A 56 -7.14 -16.39 -4.69
CA ARG A 56 -6.45 -16.40 -3.40
C ARG A 56 -6.94 -15.27 -2.51
N THR A 57 -6.92 -14.05 -3.01
CA THR A 57 -7.17 -12.83 -2.23
C THR A 57 -8.61 -12.34 -2.36
N SER A 58 -9.26 -12.56 -3.52
CA SER A 58 -10.68 -12.18 -3.71
C SER A 58 -11.67 -12.82 -2.74
N PRO A 59 -11.49 -14.06 -2.25
CA PRO A 59 -12.39 -14.63 -1.24
C PRO A 59 -12.53 -13.76 0.03
N PHE A 60 -11.50 -13.01 0.42
CA PHE A 60 -11.61 -12.07 1.53
C PHE A 60 -12.50 -10.87 1.21
N ILE A 61 -12.40 -10.34 -0.01
CA ILE A 61 -13.25 -9.25 -0.51
C ILE A 61 -14.70 -9.72 -0.51
N ASP A 62 -14.96 -10.87 -1.12
CA ASP A 62 -16.31 -11.45 -1.25
C ASP A 62 -16.93 -11.74 0.12
N ALA A 63 -16.17 -12.37 1.03
CA ALA A 63 -16.64 -12.66 2.37
C ALA A 63 -16.93 -11.38 3.18
N THR A 64 -16.07 -10.37 3.08
CA THR A 64 -16.25 -9.10 3.80
C THR A 64 -17.46 -8.34 3.28
N CYS A 65 -17.58 -8.16 1.96
CA CYS A 65 -18.72 -7.47 1.38
C CYS A 65 -20.04 -8.24 1.56
N GLY A 66 -20.03 -9.57 1.46
CA GLY A 66 -21.20 -10.40 1.73
C GLY A 66 -21.72 -10.22 3.16
N LYS A 67 -20.84 -10.11 4.16
CA LYS A 67 -21.22 -9.83 5.55
C LYS A 67 -21.82 -8.43 5.75
N PHE A 68 -21.29 -7.40 5.09
CA PHE A 68 -21.90 -6.06 5.14
C PHE A 68 -23.27 -6.02 4.47
N GLN A 69 -23.40 -6.66 3.30
CA GLN A 69 -24.66 -6.76 2.57
C GLN A 69 -25.74 -7.52 3.36
N ALA A 70 -25.35 -8.58 4.09
CA ALA A 70 -26.25 -9.29 4.99
C ALA A 70 -26.77 -8.41 6.15
N GLN A 71 -26.08 -7.32 6.48
CA GLN A 71 -26.50 -6.30 7.46
C GLN A 71 -27.22 -5.11 6.81
N GLY A 72 -27.46 -5.13 5.50
CA GLY A 72 -28.09 -4.05 4.75
C GLY A 72 -27.17 -2.89 4.36
N ASN A 73 -25.84 -3.05 4.50
CA ASN A 73 -24.87 -2.05 4.09
C ASN A 73 -24.26 -2.40 2.73
N SER A 74 -24.09 -1.39 1.88
CA SER A 74 -23.44 -1.50 0.58
C SER A 74 -21.91 -1.63 0.74
N CYS A 75 -21.30 -2.51 -0.05
CA CYS A 75 -19.86 -2.74 -0.03
C CYS A 75 -19.38 -3.07 -1.43
N ASP A 76 -18.25 -2.47 -1.81
CA ASP A 76 -17.56 -2.82 -3.04
C ASP A 76 -16.03 -2.67 -2.86
N TYR A 77 -15.27 -3.04 -3.88
CA TYR A 77 -13.81 -2.96 -3.89
C TYR A 77 -13.26 -2.21 -5.10
N MET A 78 -12.03 -1.73 -4.94
CA MET A 78 -11.16 -1.22 -5.99
C MET A 78 -9.76 -1.80 -5.82
N ASP A 79 -9.04 -1.91 -6.92
CA ASP A 79 -7.67 -2.37 -6.96
C ASP A 79 -6.69 -1.20 -6.83
N ILE A 80 -5.68 -1.33 -5.97
CA ILE A 80 -4.53 -0.43 -5.98
C ILE A 80 -3.70 -0.78 -7.21
N VAL A 81 -3.67 0.12 -8.18
CA VAL A 81 -2.88 -0.03 -9.42
C VAL A 81 -1.38 0.09 -9.17
N PHE A 82 -0.63 -0.95 -9.55
CA PHE A 82 0.84 -0.96 -9.65
C PHE A 82 1.31 -2.14 -10.50
N ASP A 83 2.51 -2.07 -11.06
CA ASP A 83 3.14 -3.21 -11.70
C ASP A 83 3.54 -4.26 -10.65
N ALA A 84 3.14 -5.51 -10.85
CA ALA A 84 3.55 -6.63 -9.99
C ALA A 84 4.13 -7.76 -10.84
N THR A 85 4.50 -7.48 -12.08
CA THR A 85 4.96 -8.47 -13.06
C THR A 85 6.25 -9.13 -12.57
N LEU A 86 6.35 -10.45 -12.67
CA LEU A 86 7.56 -11.15 -12.28
C LEU A 86 8.78 -10.66 -13.07
N GLY A 87 9.85 -10.30 -12.37
CA GLY A 87 11.14 -9.90 -12.96
C GLY A 87 11.33 -8.41 -13.22
N VAL A 88 10.32 -7.57 -12.97
CA VAL A 88 10.50 -6.11 -12.95
C VAL A 88 11.21 -5.67 -11.67
N GLU A 89 11.80 -4.48 -11.69
CA GLU A 89 12.50 -3.96 -10.50
C GLU A 89 11.52 -3.73 -9.34
N PHE A 90 11.80 -4.34 -8.18
CA PHE A 90 10.88 -4.36 -7.05
C PHE A 90 10.58 -2.99 -6.44
N CYS A 91 11.59 -2.16 -6.23
CA CYS A 91 11.39 -0.91 -5.51
C CYS A 91 10.53 0.11 -6.24
N PRO A 92 10.67 0.29 -7.57
CA PRO A 92 9.73 1.08 -8.36
C PRO A 92 8.26 0.64 -8.22
N THR A 93 7.98 -0.67 -8.09
CA THR A 93 6.60 -1.14 -7.92
C THR A 93 6.00 -0.77 -6.56
N ILE A 94 6.81 -0.79 -5.51
CA ILE A 94 6.38 -0.33 -4.17
C ILE A 94 6.09 1.18 -4.18
N GLN A 95 6.95 1.97 -4.82
CA GLN A 95 6.77 3.42 -4.97
C GLN A 95 5.49 3.73 -5.75
N GLU A 96 5.30 3.10 -6.91
CA GLU A 96 4.12 3.28 -7.75
C GLU A 96 2.85 2.93 -6.98
N GLY A 97 2.79 1.76 -6.35
CA GLY A 97 1.61 1.33 -5.60
C GLY A 97 1.27 2.24 -4.43
N ALA A 98 2.28 2.73 -3.69
CA ALA A 98 2.06 3.67 -2.60
C ALA A 98 1.46 4.99 -3.11
N VAL A 99 2.04 5.58 -4.16
CA VAL A 99 1.56 6.83 -4.76
C VAL A 99 0.16 6.66 -5.35
N ASN A 100 -0.04 5.61 -6.15
CA ASN A 100 -1.32 5.34 -6.79
C ASN A 100 -2.41 5.06 -5.77
N GLY A 101 -2.15 4.26 -4.74
CA GLY A 101 -3.17 3.95 -3.74
C GLY A 101 -3.54 5.19 -2.91
N ILE A 102 -2.60 6.06 -2.53
CA ILE A 102 -2.92 7.34 -1.88
C ILE A 102 -3.81 8.19 -2.78
N ARG A 103 -3.46 8.31 -4.06
CA ARG A 103 -4.25 9.06 -5.05
C ARG A 103 -5.66 8.49 -5.16
N GLN A 104 -5.80 7.18 -5.38
CA GLN A 104 -7.10 6.51 -5.55
C GLN A 104 -7.99 6.65 -4.31
N ILE A 105 -7.42 6.45 -3.11
CA ILE A 105 -8.16 6.62 -1.84
C ILE A 105 -8.60 8.07 -1.65
N THR A 106 -7.72 9.03 -1.94
CA THR A 106 -8.02 10.47 -1.80
C THR A 106 -9.10 10.91 -2.79
N GLU A 107 -8.98 10.51 -4.06
CA GLU A 107 -9.95 10.82 -5.11
C GLU A 107 -11.32 10.19 -4.84
N TYR A 108 -11.35 8.93 -4.36
CA TYR A 108 -12.58 8.26 -4.01
C TYR A 108 -13.23 8.87 -2.77
N ASN A 109 -12.47 9.15 -1.71
CA ASN A 109 -13.00 9.79 -0.51
C ASN A 109 -13.54 11.21 -0.77
N ALA A 110 -12.91 11.96 -1.70
CA ALA A 110 -13.43 13.26 -2.10
C ALA A 110 -14.80 13.16 -2.81
N GLN A 111 -15.04 12.08 -3.56
CA GLN A 111 -16.33 11.79 -4.21
C GLN A 111 -17.35 11.19 -3.23
N CYS A 112 -16.89 10.37 -2.29
CA CYS A 112 -17.68 9.59 -1.37
C CYS A 112 -17.19 9.81 0.08
N PRO A 113 -17.46 11.00 0.66
CA PRO A 113 -16.88 11.39 1.95
C PRO A 113 -17.38 10.56 3.14
N ASP A 114 -18.56 9.95 3.01
CA ASP A 114 -19.19 9.13 4.04
C ASP A 114 -18.74 7.66 4.01
N THR A 115 -18.06 7.22 2.95
CA THR A 115 -17.60 5.83 2.82
C THR A 115 -16.50 5.49 3.81
N LEU A 116 -16.66 4.36 4.51
CA LEU A 116 -15.60 3.79 5.35
C LEU A 116 -14.64 2.98 4.47
N ILE A 117 -13.35 3.20 4.65
CA ILE A 117 -12.31 2.61 3.80
C ILE A 117 -11.60 1.46 4.54
N VAL A 118 -11.44 0.35 3.82
CA VAL A 118 -10.61 -0.79 4.21
C VAL A 118 -9.43 -0.88 3.25
N ILE A 119 -8.21 -0.99 3.76
CA ILE A 119 -7.03 -1.26 2.94
C ILE A 119 -6.62 -2.72 3.17
N ASN A 120 -6.44 -3.49 2.11
CA ASN A 120 -6.06 -4.89 2.20
C ASN A 120 -4.88 -5.17 1.25
N GLY A 121 -3.76 -5.65 1.79
CA GLY A 121 -2.56 -5.92 0.99
C GLY A 121 -1.96 -7.28 1.31
N TYR A 122 -1.50 -8.00 0.29
CA TYR A 122 -0.87 -9.32 0.43
C TYR A 122 0.56 -9.37 -0.13
N SER A 123 1.51 -9.93 0.62
CA SER A 123 2.90 -10.13 0.19
C SER A 123 3.55 -8.80 -0.27
N GLN A 124 4.01 -8.70 -1.52
CA GLN A 124 4.43 -7.41 -2.11
C GLN A 124 3.36 -6.31 -1.95
N GLY A 125 2.08 -6.65 -2.15
CA GLY A 125 0.95 -5.74 -1.94
C GLY A 125 0.77 -5.33 -0.48
N ALA A 126 1.15 -6.16 0.49
CA ALA A 126 1.17 -5.76 1.90
C ALA A 126 2.25 -4.70 2.16
N MET A 127 3.40 -4.83 1.50
CA MET A 127 4.43 -3.78 1.53
C MET A 127 3.95 -2.50 0.85
N VAL A 128 3.25 -2.59 -0.30
CA VAL A 128 2.57 -1.45 -0.95
C VAL A 128 1.58 -0.78 -0.01
N SER A 129 0.67 -1.54 0.62
CA SER A 129 -0.31 -1.00 1.56
C SER A 129 0.32 -0.38 2.80
N GLY A 130 1.38 -0.98 3.34
CA GLY A 130 2.16 -0.37 4.42
C GLY A 130 2.83 0.93 3.98
N ALA A 131 3.44 0.95 2.80
CA ALA A 131 4.10 2.14 2.25
C ALA A 131 3.10 3.27 1.93
N LEU A 132 1.90 2.92 1.46
CA LEU A 132 0.78 3.82 1.32
C LEU A 132 0.38 4.47 2.65
N LEU A 133 0.43 3.74 3.76
CA LEU A 133 0.07 4.26 5.08
C LEU A 133 1.20 5.06 5.74
N SER A 134 2.46 4.72 5.48
CA SER A 134 3.59 5.17 6.29
C SER A 134 4.85 5.62 5.53
N GLY A 135 4.79 5.73 4.21
CA GLY A 135 5.96 5.96 3.36
C GLY A 135 6.95 4.80 3.41
N GLY A 136 8.22 5.06 3.13
CA GLY A 136 9.29 4.05 3.19
C GLY A 136 10.33 4.29 4.28
N GLY A 137 10.39 5.50 4.84
CA GLY A 137 11.52 5.90 5.69
C GLY A 137 12.85 5.79 4.97
N GLU A 138 13.92 5.61 5.73
CA GLU A 138 15.29 5.50 5.19
C GLU A 138 15.54 4.14 4.50
N ASP A 139 14.72 3.12 4.79
CA ASP A 139 15.07 1.73 4.54
C ASP A 139 14.05 0.93 3.73
N ALA A 140 13.04 1.56 3.12
CA ALA A 140 12.09 0.85 2.25
C ALA A 140 11.98 1.54 0.89
N CYS A 141 12.81 1.09 -0.05
CA CYS A 141 12.69 1.41 -1.47
C CYS A 141 12.62 2.91 -1.81
N ASN A 142 13.21 3.79 -0.98
CA ASN A 142 13.17 5.25 -1.16
C ASN A 142 11.76 5.82 -1.43
N VAL A 143 10.72 5.21 -0.84
CA VAL A 143 9.34 5.66 -1.04
C VAL A 143 9.15 7.09 -0.52
N ASP A 144 9.90 7.53 0.50
CA ASP A 144 9.82 8.89 1.05
C ASP A 144 10.19 9.99 0.04
N SER A 145 10.91 9.65 -1.04
CA SER A 145 11.14 10.59 -2.15
C SER A 145 9.87 10.88 -2.97
N GLN A 146 8.87 10.00 -2.88
CA GLN A 146 7.59 10.10 -3.59
C GLN A 146 6.44 10.46 -2.64
N THR A 147 6.40 9.87 -1.45
CA THR A 147 5.34 10.08 -0.46
C THR A 147 5.76 9.66 0.95
N LEU A 148 5.28 10.38 1.97
CA LEU A 148 5.43 10.03 3.39
C LEU A 148 4.29 9.15 3.92
N GLY A 149 3.41 8.68 3.03
CA GLY A 149 2.20 7.93 3.36
C GLY A 149 0.97 8.82 3.55
N LEU A 150 -0.20 8.19 3.61
CA LEU A 150 -1.48 8.81 3.85
C LEU A 150 -1.52 9.37 5.27
N ASP A 151 -1.72 10.68 5.39
CA ASP A 151 -1.83 11.32 6.71
C ASP A 151 -3.15 10.89 7.39
N PRO A 152 -3.12 10.19 8.55
CA PRO A 152 -4.33 9.76 9.26
C PRO A 152 -5.19 10.93 9.75
N THR A 153 -4.68 12.16 9.74
CA THR A 153 -5.44 13.36 10.10
C THR A 153 -6.13 14.02 8.91
N SER A 154 -5.78 13.65 7.67
CA SER A 154 -6.48 14.09 6.46
C SER A 154 -7.88 13.46 6.36
N GLN A 155 -8.76 14.03 5.53
CA GLN A 155 -10.11 13.48 5.33
C GLN A 155 -10.06 12.02 4.86
N ALA A 156 -9.20 11.72 3.89
CA ALA A 156 -9.01 10.38 3.35
C ALA A 156 -8.38 9.41 4.36
N GLY A 157 -7.39 9.86 5.13
CA GLY A 157 -6.79 9.05 6.19
C GLY A 157 -7.76 8.74 7.33
N GLN A 158 -8.60 9.71 7.71
CA GLN A 158 -9.67 9.51 8.69
C GLN A 158 -10.75 8.54 8.20
N ALA A 159 -10.96 8.42 6.89
CA ALA A 159 -11.90 7.46 6.32
C ALA A 159 -11.40 6.00 6.44
N VAL A 160 -10.10 5.77 6.61
CA VAL A 160 -9.54 4.41 6.83
C VAL A 160 -9.96 3.89 8.20
N LYS A 161 -10.83 2.87 8.22
CA LYS A 161 -11.35 2.24 9.44
C LYS A 161 -10.82 0.84 9.69
N ALA A 162 -10.21 0.22 8.68
CA ALA A 162 -9.45 -1.01 8.82
C ALA A 162 -8.31 -1.07 7.80
N ALA A 163 -7.20 -1.68 8.18
CA ALA A 163 -6.09 -2.01 7.31
C ALA A 163 -5.57 -3.41 7.65
N LEU A 164 -5.30 -4.25 6.64
CA LEU A 164 -4.84 -5.62 6.79
C LEU A 164 -3.62 -5.86 5.91
N LEU A 165 -2.53 -6.31 6.53
CA LEU A 165 -1.26 -6.63 5.86
C LEU A 165 -0.97 -8.12 6.04
N TRP A 166 -1.02 -8.89 4.96
CA TRP A 166 -0.87 -10.34 4.98
C TRP A 166 0.49 -10.77 4.45
N GLY A 167 1.30 -11.49 5.24
CA GLY A 167 2.63 -11.92 4.82
C GLY A 167 3.52 -10.73 4.41
N ASP A 168 3.45 -9.65 5.18
CA ASP A 168 4.09 -8.38 4.86
C ASP A 168 5.62 -8.49 4.81
N VAL A 169 6.21 -8.10 3.69
CA VAL A 169 7.67 -8.10 3.47
C VAL A 169 8.38 -7.23 4.51
N LYS A 170 7.71 -6.15 4.96
CA LYS A 170 8.20 -5.24 5.99
C LYS A 170 7.60 -5.52 7.38
N HIS A 171 7.12 -6.73 7.65
CA HIS A 171 6.58 -7.07 8.98
C HIS A 171 7.60 -6.77 10.08
N THR A 172 7.15 -6.04 11.12
CA THR A 172 7.97 -5.64 12.27
C THR A 172 7.47 -6.37 13.50
N ALA A 173 8.37 -7.00 14.25
CA ALA A 173 8.02 -7.77 15.44
C ALA A 173 7.42 -6.87 16.53
N ASN A 174 6.62 -7.48 17.41
CA ASN A 174 6.13 -6.91 18.66
C ASN A 174 5.30 -5.63 18.51
N GLN A 175 4.62 -5.46 17.37
CA GLN A 175 3.69 -4.35 17.17
C GLN A 175 2.29 -4.72 17.69
N PRO A 176 1.52 -3.76 18.24
CA PRO A 176 0.23 -4.04 18.88
C PRO A 176 -0.85 -4.54 17.90
N TYR A 177 -0.63 -4.36 16.60
CA TYR A 177 -1.51 -4.84 15.53
C TYR A 177 -1.11 -6.20 14.95
N ASN A 178 -0.01 -6.81 15.42
CA ASN A 178 0.42 -8.11 14.92
C ASN A 178 -0.53 -9.21 15.40
N VAL A 179 -0.82 -10.15 14.51
CA VAL A 179 -1.65 -11.32 14.78
C VAL A 179 -0.99 -12.58 14.23
N LEU A 180 -1.43 -13.74 14.74
CA LEU A 180 -0.83 -15.07 14.53
C LEU A 180 0.46 -15.30 15.33
N ASP A 181 1.06 -16.48 15.16
CA ASP A 181 2.21 -16.98 15.91
C ASP A 181 3.56 -16.38 15.47
N GLY A 182 3.59 -15.63 14.36
CA GLY A 182 4.76 -14.86 13.91
C GLY A 182 4.80 -13.42 14.44
N ALA A 183 3.90 -13.03 15.35
CA ALA A 183 3.76 -11.65 15.82
C ALA A 183 5.04 -11.06 16.47
N ASP A 184 5.91 -11.90 17.01
CA ASP A 184 7.19 -11.55 17.63
C ASP A 184 8.39 -11.76 16.69
N LYS A 185 8.15 -12.11 15.41
CA LYS A 185 9.17 -12.37 14.39
C LYS A 185 9.24 -11.26 13.35
N GLN A 186 10.33 -11.26 12.60
CA GLN A 186 10.56 -10.32 11.50
C GLN A 186 11.68 -10.83 10.59
N ALA A 187 11.56 -10.62 9.28
CA ALA A 187 12.64 -10.83 8.32
C ALA A 187 13.36 -9.53 7.97
N TRP A 188 12.61 -8.50 7.62
CA TRP A 188 13.11 -7.18 7.24
C TRP A 188 12.19 -6.09 7.79
N PRO A 189 12.32 -5.71 9.06
CA PRO A 189 11.35 -4.85 9.74
C PRO A 189 11.32 -3.42 9.17
N ARG A 190 10.20 -2.71 9.36
CA ARG A 190 10.15 -1.24 9.32
C ARG A 190 10.94 -0.64 10.47
N THR A 191 11.64 0.45 10.21
CA THR A 191 12.43 1.19 11.19
C THR A 191 12.14 2.69 11.15
N GLY A 192 12.59 3.42 12.19
CA GLY A 192 12.53 4.89 12.26
C GLY A 192 11.17 5.50 11.92
N ALA A 193 11.20 6.57 11.11
CA ALA A 193 10.02 7.31 10.69
C ALA A 193 8.97 6.43 9.97
N ASN A 194 9.39 5.35 9.30
CA ASN A 194 8.45 4.44 8.64
C ASN A 194 7.58 3.71 9.66
N LEU A 195 8.19 3.14 10.70
CA LEU A 195 7.47 2.46 11.76
C LEU A 195 6.61 3.44 12.58
N GLU A 196 7.16 4.60 12.92
CA GLU A 196 6.44 5.65 13.66
C GLU A 196 5.17 6.09 12.93
N ARG A 197 5.26 6.34 11.61
CA ARG A 197 4.10 6.74 10.81
C ARG A 197 3.07 5.63 10.68
N LEU A 198 3.48 4.36 10.55
CA LEU A 198 2.56 3.23 10.51
C LEU A 198 1.83 3.05 11.84
N ASN A 199 2.54 3.25 12.96
CA ASN A 199 1.97 3.09 14.31
C ASN A 199 0.85 4.10 14.61
N ARG A 200 0.72 5.18 13.84
CA ARG A 200 -0.45 6.08 13.90
C ARG A 200 -1.76 5.40 13.48
N TYR A 201 -1.69 4.31 12.72
CA TYR A 201 -2.84 3.49 12.31
C TYR A 201 -3.09 2.27 13.23
N SER A 202 -2.35 2.10 14.33
CA SER A 202 -2.41 0.88 15.16
C SER A 202 -3.81 0.48 15.62
N ALA A 203 -4.72 1.44 15.83
CA ALA A 203 -6.09 1.17 16.28
C ALA A 203 -6.97 0.47 15.23
N VAL A 204 -6.60 0.60 13.95
CA VAL A 204 -7.34 0.09 12.79
C VAL A 204 -6.52 -0.91 11.96
N LEU A 205 -5.27 -1.19 12.33
CA LEU A 205 -4.37 -2.06 11.59
C LEU A 205 -4.37 -3.48 12.15
N ARG A 206 -4.22 -4.47 11.28
CA ARG A 206 -3.77 -5.83 11.60
C ARG A 206 -2.67 -6.27 10.63
N SER A 207 -1.60 -6.86 11.15
CA SER A 207 -0.57 -7.51 10.34
C SER A 207 -0.54 -9.01 10.65
N TYR A 208 -0.90 -9.82 9.67
CA TYR A 208 -0.94 -11.28 9.76
C TYR A 208 0.40 -11.83 9.28
N CYS A 209 1.13 -12.45 10.21
CA CYS A 209 2.39 -13.11 9.89
C CYS A 209 2.47 -14.43 10.66
N ALA A 210 2.53 -15.54 9.94
CA ALA A 210 2.72 -16.86 10.53
C ALA A 210 4.21 -17.10 10.82
N ALA A 211 4.52 -17.81 11.90
CA ALA A 211 5.89 -17.99 12.36
C ALA A 211 6.82 -18.68 11.33
N GLY A 212 6.26 -19.58 10.53
CA GLY A 212 6.97 -20.30 9.47
C GLY A 212 6.96 -19.58 8.12
N ASP A 213 6.35 -18.41 7.99
CA ASP A 213 6.36 -17.65 6.75
C ASP A 213 7.79 -17.13 6.44
N PRO A 214 8.40 -17.54 5.32
CA PRO A 214 9.75 -17.11 4.94
C PRO A 214 9.85 -15.62 4.57
N VAL A 215 8.75 -14.97 4.17
CA VAL A 215 8.73 -13.57 3.73
C VAL A 215 8.67 -12.62 4.92
N CYS A 216 7.73 -12.84 5.84
CA CYS A 216 7.49 -11.89 6.93
C CYS A 216 8.22 -12.26 8.24
N ALA A 217 8.46 -13.55 8.49
CA ALA A 217 9.01 -14.06 9.75
C ALA A 217 10.41 -14.71 9.63
N ASN A 218 10.97 -14.80 8.42
CA ASN A 218 12.21 -15.54 8.14
C ASN A 218 12.10 -17.03 8.53
N GLY A 219 10.89 -17.60 8.37
CA GLY A 219 10.64 -19.04 8.50
C GLY A 219 11.01 -19.83 7.23
N ASP A 220 10.59 -21.09 7.17
CA ASP A 220 10.93 -22.03 6.09
C ASP A 220 9.72 -22.79 5.52
N VAL A 221 8.50 -22.48 5.98
CA VAL A 221 7.25 -23.15 5.59
C VAL A 221 6.51 -22.30 4.56
N ILE A 222 6.85 -22.48 3.28
CA ILE A 222 6.28 -21.71 2.15
C ILE A 222 4.74 -21.70 2.16
N ALA A 223 4.12 -22.83 2.51
CA ALA A 223 2.67 -22.94 2.56
C ALA A 223 2.03 -21.88 3.47
N GLN A 224 2.69 -21.49 4.57
CA GLN A 224 2.19 -20.48 5.50
C GLN A 224 2.19 -19.06 4.90
N HIS A 225 3.02 -18.79 3.88
CA HIS A 225 2.91 -17.54 3.11
C HIS A 225 1.74 -17.56 2.11
N LEU A 226 1.37 -18.75 1.62
CA LEU A 226 0.44 -18.91 0.49
C LEU A 226 -1.02 -19.11 0.94
N ASN A 227 -1.25 -19.61 2.15
CA ASN A 227 -2.57 -20.07 2.60
C ASN A 227 -3.29 -19.14 3.59
N TYR A 228 -2.80 -17.92 3.82
CA TYR A 228 -3.45 -16.97 4.75
C TYR A 228 -4.95 -16.82 4.52
N PHE A 229 -5.34 -16.61 3.26
CA PHE A 229 -6.74 -16.39 2.89
C PHE A 229 -7.59 -17.66 2.97
N GLU A 230 -6.99 -18.84 2.79
CA GLU A 230 -7.69 -20.11 3.01
C GLU A 230 -8.00 -20.30 4.49
N LEU A 231 -7.06 -19.96 5.37
CA LEU A 231 -7.16 -20.24 6.81
C LEU A 231 -7.89 -19.16 7.60
N TYR A 232 -7.75 -17.88 7.21
CA TYR A 232 -8.09 -16.75 8.07
C TYR A 232 -9.10 -15.76 7.47
N THR A 233 -9.63 -16.01 6.26
CA THR A 233 -10.63 -15.12 5.64
C THR A 233 -11.84 -14.90 6.53
N GLU A 234 -12.39 -15.94 7.14
CA GLU A 234 -13.59 -15.84 7.97
C GLU A 234 -13.34 -15.00 9.24
N GLU A 235 -12.19 -15.18 9.89
CA GLU A 235 -11.81 -14.42 11.08
C GLU A 235 -11.57 -12.94 10.74
N ALA A 236 -10.77 -12.69 9.71
CA ALA A 236 -10.39 -11.34 9.33
C ALA A 236 -11.56 -10.52 8.78
N SER A 237 -12.40 -11.12 7.94
CA SER A 237 -13.61 -10.45 7.43
C SER A 237 -14.59 -10.14 8.56
N SER A 238 -14.76 -11.05 9.52
CA SER A 238 -15.59 -10.81 10.72
C SER A 238 -15.02 -9.70 11.61
N TRP A 239 -13.69 -9.63 11.75
CA TRP A 239 -13.04 -8.53 12.47
C TRP A 239 -13.29 -7.18 11.80
N VAL A 240 -13.13 -7.08 10.48
CA VAL A 240 -13.42 -5.85 9.72
C VAL A 240 -14.86 -5.42 9.93
N VAL A 241 -15.82 -6.33 9.76
CA VAL A 241 -17.24 -6.04 9.94
C VAL A 241 -17.51 -5.56 11.37
N SER A 242 -16.96 -6.24 12.39
CA SER A 242 -17.13 -5.84 13.79
C SER A 242 -16.60 -4.43 14.10
N LYS A 243 -15.54 -4.00 13.40
CA LYS A 243 -14.93 -2.67 13.54
C LYS A 243 -15.77 -1.58 12.89
N LEU A 244 -16.34 -1.86 11.72
CA LEU A 244 -16.99 -0.85 10.88
C LEU A 244 -18.51 -0.74 11.14
N THR A 245 -19.22 -1.82 11.46
CA THR A 245 -20.68 -1.79 11.68
C THR A 245 -21.13 -0.72 12.70
N PRO A 246 -20.45 -0.53 13.85
CA PRO A 246 -20.84 0.52 14.80
C PRO A 246 -20.72 1.95 14.24
N LEU A 247 -19.84 2.16 13.25
CA LEU A 247 -19.60 3.47 12.63
C LEU A 247 -20.67 3.80 11.58
N LEU A 248 -21.19 2.77 10.89
CA LEU A 248 -22.25 2.90 9.88
C LEU A 248 -23.59 3.33 10.52
N VAL A 249 -23.91 2.82 11.71
CA VAL A 249 -25.13 3.19 12.46
C VAL A 249 -25.10 4.67 12.89
N LYS A 250 -23.90 5.19 13.23
CA LYS A 250 -23.71 6.58 13.68
C LYS A 250 -23.90 7.59 12.54
N ALA A 251 -23.52 7.23 11.31
CA ALA A 251 -23.71 8.07 10.13
C ALA A 251 -25.20 8.26 9.81
N SER A 252 -25.99 7.18 9.91
CA SER A 252 -27.44 7.21 9.65
C SER A 252 -28.24 8.06 10.67
N SER A 253 -27.74 8.18 11.90
CA SER A 253 -28.41 8.94 12.98
C SER A 253 -28.12 10.46 12.94
N SER A 254 -27.20 10.94 12.11
CA SER A 254 -26.78 12.35 12.06
C SER A 254 -27.38 13.16 10.91
N ALA A 255 -28.22 12.56 10.06
CA ALA A 255 -28.84 13.23 8.92
C ALA A 255 -30.25 13.74 9.23
N VAL A 256 -30.37 14.85 9.98
CA VAL A 256 -31.56 15.72 9.94
C VAL A 256 -31.16 17.20 10.06
N PRO A 257 -31.10 17.98 8.97
CA PRO A 257 -31.36 19.40 9.06
C PRO A 257 -32.88 19.62 8.96
N SER A 258 -33.53 19.83 10.10
CA SER A 258 -34.92 20.23 10.14
C SER A 258 -35.04 21.68 9.67
N SER A 259 -35.37 21.89 8.39
CA SER A 259 -35.81 23.20 7.88
C SER A 259 -37.16 23.55 8.50
N SER A 260 -37.18 24.33 9.59
CA SER A 260 -38.40 25.00 10.03
C SER A 260 -38.57 26.28 9.20
N VAL A 261 -39.47 26.22 8.23
CA VAL A 261 -40.01 27.41 7.55
C VAL A 261 -40.80 28.20 8.58
N ALA A 262 -40.32 29.39 8.95
CA ALA A 262 -41.07 30.36 9.74
C ALA A 262 -42.04 31.15 8.82
N PRO A 263 -43.31 31.35 9.20
CA PRO A 263 -44.26 32.11 8.39
C PRO A 263 -44.07 33.63 8.56
N ALA A 264 -44.19 34.35 7.45
CA ALA A 264 -44.19 35.81 7.38
C ALA A 264 -45.47 36.42 8.00
N PRO A 265 -45.41 37.60 8.64
CA PRO A 265 -46.60 38.38 8.92
C PRO A 265 -46.86 39.42 7.81
N SER A 266 -48.11 39.48 7.35
CA SER A 266 -48.67 40.58 6.57
C SER A 266 -49.12 41.71 7.49
N SER A 267 -48.85 42.96 7.13
CA SER A 267 -49.74 44.09 7.48
C SER A 267 -49.60 45.24 6.49
N THR A 268 -50.74 45.70 6.01
CA THR A 268 -50.95 46.81 5.08
C THR A 268 -51.35 48.08 5.84
N ALA A 269 -50.99 49.24 5.27
CA ALA A 269 -51.57 50.59 5.39
C ALA A 269 -51.05 51.59 6.46
N ILE A 270 -50.72 52.77 5.90
CA ILE A 270 -50.41 54.14 6.39
C ILE A 270 -51.79 54.86 6.64
N PRO A 271 -52.00 56.10 7.21
CA PRO A 271 -51.12 57.29 7.21
C PRO A 271 -51.23 58.36 8.36
N GLU A 272 -50.50 59.48 8.13
CA GLU A 272 -50.57 60.84 8.75
C GLU A 272 -49.86 61.06 10.11
N ASP A 273 -49.30 62.22 10.48
CA ASP A 273 -48.93 63.52 9.87
C ASP A 273 -48.13 64.31 10.97
N SER A 274 -47.54 65.46 10.61
CA SER A 274 -47.16 66.63 11.44
C SER A 274 -45.67 66.86 11.79
N THR A 275 -45.08 67.82 11.05
CA THR A 275 -44.38 69.09 11.45
C THR A 275 -43.42 69.11 12.67
N THR A 276 -42.25 69.78 12.73
CA THR A 276 -41.84 71.14 12.30
C THR A 276 -40.30 71.35 12.54
N VAL A 277 -39.61 72.06 11.61
CA VAL A 277 -38.57 73.15 11.71
C VAL A 277 -37.37 72.98 12.72
N VAL A 278 -36.06 73.22 12.48
CA VAL A 278 -35.32 74.49 12.20
C VAL A 278 -33.78 74.22 12.11
N THR A 279 -33.14 74.73 11.04
CA THR A 279 -31.79 75.37 10.90
C THR A 279 -30.44 74.61 10.86
N SER A 280 -29.64 75.17 9.95
CA SER A 280 -28.36 74.92 9.27
C SER A 280 -27.05 74.81 10.06
N THR A 281 -26.06 74.14 9.45
CA THR A 281 -24.78 74.75 9.00
C THR A 281 -24.03 73.89 7.97
N GLU A 282 -23.37 74.57 7.03
CA GLU A 282 -22.54 74.05 5.94
C GLU A 282 -21.22 73.41 6.42
N THR A 283 -20.64 72.46 5.67
CA THR A 283 -19.34 72.63 4.96
C THR A 283 -19.01 71.40 4.09
N SER A 284 -18.59 71.73 2.87
CA SER A 284 -18.07 70.97 1.72
C SER A 284 -17.09 69.81 1.97
N THR A 285 -17.19 68.71 1.22
CA THR A 285 -16.27 68.41 0.09
C THR A 285 -16.66 67.12 -0.66
N MET A 286 -16.27 67.09 -1.92
CA MET A 286 -16.71 66.23 -3.03
C MET A 286 -16.13 64.81 -2.97
N GLU A 287 -16.86 63.79 -3.48
CA GLU A 287 -16.47 63.04 -4.69
C GLU A 287 -17.49 61.95 -5.09
N VAL A 288 -17.40 61.57 -6.36
CA VAL A 288 -18.38 60.98 -7.28
C VAL A 288 -18.64 59.47 -7.08
N PRO A 289 -19.87 58.94 -7.28
CA PRO A 289 -20.12 57.50 -7.34
C PRO A 289 -20.09 56.97 -8.78
N VAL A 290 -19.39 55.86 -9.02
CA VAL A 290 -19.53 55.06 -10.25
C VAL A 290 -20.05 53.67 -9.91
N THR A 291 -21.22 53.38 -10.46
CA THR A 291 -21.97 52.12 -10.46
C THR A 291 -21.26 51.07 -11.32
N VAL A 292 -21.18 49.81 -10.86
CA VAL A 292 -20.96 48.66 -11.76
C VAL A 292 -21.93 47.52 -11.41
N THR A 293 -22.64 47.10 -12.46
CA THR A 293 -23.68 46.09 -12.57
C THR A 293 -23.14 44.66 -12.55
N LYS A 294 -23.93 43.75 -11.97
CA LYS A 294 -23.77 42.28 -12.04
C LYS A 294 -24.03 41.77 -13.47
N GLY A 295 -23.14 40.94 -14.00
CA GLY A 295 -23.35 40.10 -15.18
C GLY A 295 -23.20 38.62 -14.82
N ALA A 296 -24.21 37.82 -15.19
CA ALA A 296 -24.24 36.37 -15.04
C ALA A 296 -23.49 35.68 -16.21
N VAL A 297 -22.78 34.57 -15.93
CA VAL A 297 -22.24 33.67 -16.96
C VAL A 297 -22.47 32.21 -16.54
N LYS A 298 -23.02 31.42 -17.48
CA LYS A 298 -23.27 29.96 -17.40
C LYS A 298 -21.95 29.16 -17.44
N PRO A 299 -21.90 27.92 -16.90
CA PRO A 299 -20.71 27.08 -17.01
C PRO A 299 -20.67 26.36 -18.36
N SER A 300 -19.50 26.43 -19.02
CA SER A 300 -19.14 25.66 -20.21
C SER A 300 -18.45 24.36 -19.81
N THR A 301 -18.90 23.27 -20.42
CA THR A 301 -18.33 21.92 -20.38
C THR A 301 -16.91 21.91 -20.95
N MET A 302 -15.94 21.36 -20.22
CA MET A 302 -14.60 21.05 -20.76
C MET A 302 -14.40 19.54 -20.82
N ILE A 303 -14.19 19.06 -22.03
CA ILE A 303 -13.84 17.68 -22.38
C ILE A 303 -12.35 17.50 -22.10
N SER A 304 -11.98 16.51 -21.28
CA SER A 304 -10.59 16.16 -21.01
C SER A 304 -10.07 15.22 -22.11
N SER A 305 -9.25 15.74 -23.01
CA SER A 305 -8.53 14.96 -24.02
C SER A 305 -7.19 14.49 -23.45
N TYR A 306 -7.07 13.19 -23.22
CA TYR A 306 -5.81 12.51 -22.90
C TYR A 306 -4.86 12.56 -24.11
N VAL A 307 -3.62 12.99 -23.88
CA VAL A 307 -2.49 12.79 -24.80
C VAL A 307 -1.45 11.93 -24.07
N PRO A 308 -1.13 10.71 -24.55
CA PRO A 308 -0.09 9.90 -23.93
C PRO A 308 1.30 10.46 -24.28
N VAL A 309 2.11 10.68 -23.25
CA VAL A 309 3.54 11.01 -23.40
C VAL A 309 4.31 9.71 -23.62
N THR A 310 4.76 9.47 -24.85
CA THR A 310 5.74 8.43 -25.18
C THR A 310 7.15 8.88 -24.78
N ILE A 311 7.79 8.16 -23.86
CA ILE A 311 9.22 8.28 -23.56
C ILE A 311 9.99 7.30 -24.47
N PRO A 312 11.09 7.71 -25.13
CA PRO A 312 11.77 6.84 -26.09
C PRO A 312 12.63 5.78 -25.38
N HIS A 313 12.30 4.50 -25.60
CA HIS A 313 13.18 3.38 -25.28
C HIS A 313 14.34 3.32 -26.29
N LYS A 314 15.58 3.31 -25.80
CA LYS A 314 16.76 2.95 -26.60
C LYS A 314 16.68 1.47 -26.96
N HIS A 315 16.50 1.18 -28.25
CA HIS A 315 16.65 -0.14 -28.83
C HIS A 315 18.11 -0.62 -28.70
N TYR A 316 18.33 -1.72 -28.00
CA TYR A 316 19.52 -2.55 -28.21
C TYR A 316 19.15 -3.67 -29.19
N ASN A 317 19.71 -3.60 -30.39
CA ASN A 317 19.68 -4.69 -31.36
C ASN A 317 20.56 -5.84 -30.85
N ALA A 318 19.96 -7.00 -30.62
CA ALA A 318 20.69 -8.25 -30.47
C ALA A 318 20.47 -9.10 -31.73
N THR A 319 21.52 -9.21 -32.55
CA THR A 319 21.67 -10.26 -33.57
C THR A 319 22.90 -11.10 -33.21
N ALA A 320 22.67 -12.42 -33.22
CA ALA A 320 23.49 -13.61 -32.93
C ALA A 320 24.93 -13.63 -33.52
N PRO A 321 25.80 -14.66 -33.32
CA PRO A 321 25.52 -16.03 -32.85
C PRO A 321 26.56 -16.73 -31.94
N TYR A 322 26.16 -17.94 -31.53
CA TYR A 322 26.95 -19.04 -30.95
C TYR A 322 28.43 -19.06 -31.35
N ASN A 323 29.31 -19.24 -30.35
CA ASN A 323 30.55 -19.98 -30.53
C ASN A 323 30.92 -20.77 -29.26
N ASN A 324 31.24 -22.02 -29.54
CA ASN A 324 31.79 -23.06 -28.67
C ASN A 324 33.27 -22.73 -28.37
N PHE A 325 33.78 -23.04 -27.16
CA PHE A 325 35.08 -23.68 -26.87
C PHE A 325 35.68 -23.37 -25.48
N THR A 326 35.97 -24.47 -24.77
CA THR A 326 37.12 -24.77 -23.87
C THR A 326 37.51 -23.84 -22.71
N MET A 327 37.45 -24.44 -21.52
CA MET A 327 38.26 -24.15 -20.33
C MET A 327 39.76 -24.29 -20.61
N PRO A 328 40.60 -23.56 -19.83
CA PRO A 328 41.77 -24.21 -19.26
C PRO A 328 41.88 -24.00 -17.75
N VAL A 329 42.41 -25.06 -17.14
CA VAL A 329 42.84 -25.21 -15.76
C VAL A 329 44.22 -24.55 -15.60
N SER A 330 44.47 -23.90 -14.45
CA SER A 330 45.78 -24.02 -13.75
C SER A 330 45.69 -23.52 -12.32
N SER A 331 46.16 -24.39 -11.43
CA SER A 331 46.44 -24.18 -10.00
C SER A 331 47.91 -23.76 -9.80
N THR A 332 48.24 -23.15 -8.65
CA THR A 332 49.49 -23.28 -7.82
C THR A 332 49.33 -22.27 -6.63
N VAL A 333 49.00 -22.65 -5.39
CA VAL A 333 49.79 -23.22 -4.25
C VAL A 333 50.56 -22.17 -3.41
N MET A 334 50.10 -22.02 -2.14
CA MET A 334 50.79 -21.80 -0.82
C MET A 334 51.71 -20.56 -0.63
N THR A 335 51.88 -19.90 0.52
CA THR A 335 51.98 -20.30 1.95
C THR A 335 51.67 -19.12 2.90
N ALA A 336 51.41 -19.44 4.18
CA ALA A 336 51.20 -18.54 5.32
C ALA A 336 52.50 -17.90 5.87
N ASP A 337 52.38 -16.78 6.58
CA ASP A 337 53.08 -16.50 7.86
C ASP A 337 52.58 -15.21 8.56
N LYS A 338 52.48 -15.29 9.89
CA LYS A 338 52.38 -14.25 10.96
C LYS A 338 53.42 -14.66 12.03
N PRO A 339 53.76 -13.90 13.10
CA PRO A 339 53.33 -12.56 13.55
C PRO A 339 54.51 -11.65 14.01
N TYR A 340 54.24 -10.41 14.44
CA TYR A 340 54.86 -9.84 15.64
C TYR A 340 54.04 -8.68 16.22
N GLU A 341 54.02 -8.61 17.54
CA GLU A 341 53.36 -7.65 18.43
C GLU A 341 54.46 -6.83 19.12
N THR A 342 54.30 -5.51 19.29
CA THR A 342 54.96 -4.80 20.40
C THR A 342 54.22 -3.50 20.75
N THR A 343 53.86 -3.42 22.02
CA THR A 343 53.23 -2.36 22.80
C THR A 343 54.23 -1.24 23.14
N TYR A 344 53.84 0.04 23.14
CA TYR A 344 54.32 1.07 24.09
C TYR A 344 53.37 2.29 24.14
N LEU A 345 53.00 2.69 25.35
CA LEU A 345 52.38 3.96 25.81
C LEU A 345 53.25 4.45 27.00
N PRO A 346 53.07 5.64 27.61
CA PRO A 346 52.37 6.89 27.21
C PRO A 346 53.24 8.17 27.42
N VAL A 347 52.79 9.34 26.91
CA VAL A 347 53.04 10.66 27.56
C VAL A 347 51.82 11.54 27.37
N GLU A 348 51.36 12.12 28.47
CA GLU A 348 50.20 13.00 28.62
C GLU A 348 50.69 14.47 28.69
N GLU A 349 50.10 15.39 27.91
CA GLU A 349 49.88 16.77 28.39
C GLU A 349 48.84 17.55 27.58
N SER A 350 48.04 18.30 28.33
CA SER A 350 46.89 19.17 28.07
C SER A 350 46.94 20.19 26.91
N HIS A 351 45.76 20.57 26.35
CA HIS A 351 45.16 21.92 26.28
C HIS A 351 43.94 21.96 25.30
N ALA A 352 42.94 22.81 25.62
CA ALA A 352 41.55 22.85 25.10
C ALA A 352 41.33 23.58 23.73
N PRO A 353 40.09 23.87 23.32
CA PRO A 353 39.20 23.06 22.47
C PRO A 353 39.16 23.57 21.00
N ALA A 354 39.15 22.66 20.03
CA ALA A 354 38.97 22.98 18.62
C ALA A 354 37.61 22.45 18.10
N THR A 355 36.89 23.33 17.43
CA THR A 355 35.60 23.15 16.76
C THR A 355 35.62 21.96 15.79
N THR A 356 34.87 20.90 16.10
CA THR A 356 34.67 19.78 15.17
C THR A 356 33.51 20.08 14.22
N LYS A 357 33.90 20.22 12.95
CA LYS A 357 33.10 20.15 11.74
C LYS A 357 32.06 19.01 11.85
N ALA A 358 30.80 19.29 11.53
CA ALA A 358 29.76 18.28 11.40
C ALA A 358 30.19 17.19 10.39
N PRO A 359 29.92 15.90 10.66
CA PRO A 359 30.21 14.86 9.69
C PRO A 359 29.31 15.06 8.46
N GLU A 360 29.94 15.04 7.29
CA GLU A 360 29.24 14.95 6.00
C GLU A 360 28.33 13.73 6.03
N TYR A 361 27.01 13.95 5.96
CA TYR A 361 26.06 12.89 5.67
C TYR A 361 26.29 12.46 4.21
N SER A 362 27.03 11.37 4.05
CA SER A 362 27.02 10.59 2.81
C SER A 362 25.59 10.11 2.58
N ALA A 363 25.02 10.45 1.41
CA ALA A 363 23.71 9.98 0.99
C ALA A 363 23.70 8.44 0.98
N VAL A 364 23.07 7.84 1.98
CA VAL A 364 22.89 6.39 2.07
C VAL A 364 22.04 5.97 0.88
N ALA A 365 22.57 5.07 0.05
CA ALA A 365 21.84 4.49 -1.06
C ALA A 365 20.53 3.87 -0.56
N ALA A 366 19.46 4.03 -1.34
CA ALA A 366 18.15 3.45 -1.07
C ALA A 366 18.28 1.98 -0.64
N ALA A 367 17.83 1.64 0.57
CA ALA A 367 17.82 0.24 0.98
C ALA A 367 16.74 -0.50 0.17
N CYS A 368 17.17 -1.21 -0.86
CA CYS A 368 16.41 -2.33 -1.41
C CYS A 368 16.30 -3.42 -0.32
N PRO A 369 15.27 -4.28 -0.37
CA PRO A 369 15.26 -5.48 0.47
C PRO A 369 16.62 -6.20 0.32
N PRO A 370 17.17 -6.78 1.41
CA PRO A 370 18.35 -7.61 1.26
C PRO A 370 18.09 -8.65 0.18
N ALA A 371 19.10 -8.97 -0.63
CA ALA A 371 18.95 -9.83 -1.81
C ALA A 371 18.19 -11.13 -1.48
N THR A 372 18.40 -11.68 -0.29
CA THR A 372 17.70 -12.85 0.24
C THR A 372 16.18 -12.68 0.37
N VAL A 373 15.69 -11.51 0.78
CA VAL A 373 14.25 -11.21 0.91
C VAL A 373 13.63 -11.03 -0.47
N TYR A 374 14.29 -10.29 -1.36
CA TYR A 374 13.83 -10.14 -2.75
C TYR A 374 13.80 -11.49 -3.48
N GLU A 375 14.87 -12.27 -3.36
CA GLU A 375 14.94 -13.64 -3.87
C GLU A 375 13.86 -14.50 -3.25
N THR A 376 13.57 -14.39 -1.96
CA THR A 376 12.49 -15.16 -1.32
C THR A 376 11.13 -14.81 -1.92
N VAL A 377 10.80 -13.53 -2.03
CA VAL A 377 9.53 -13.07 -2.66
C VAL A 377 9.43 -13.57 -4.11
N THR A 378 10.52 -13.44 -4.88
CA THR A 378 10.55 -13.84 -6.30
C THR A 378 10.55 -15.36 -6.48
N ASN A 379 11.28 -16.11 -5.65
CA ASN A 379 11.41 -17.56 -5.69
C ASN A 379 10.13 -18.26 -5.27
N ILE A 380 9.41 -17.72 -4.27
CA ILE A 380 8.11 -18.26 -3.88
C ILE A 380 7.13 -18.20 -5.04
N VAL A 381 7.09 -17.06 -5.74
CA VAL A 381 6.25 -16.91 -6.93
C VAL A 381 6.69 -17.86 -8.04
N THR A 382 7.95 -17.79 -8.46
CA THR A 382 8.48 -18.59 -9.58
C THR A 382 8.28 -20.11 -9.41
N LYS A 383 8.32 -20.61 -8.17
CA LYS A 383 8.28 -22.05 -7.89
C LYS A 383 6.90 -22.60 -7.52
N TYR A 384 6.01 -21.76 -6.98
CA TYR A 384 4.79 -22.25 -6.33
C TYR A 384 3.50 -21.53 -6.75
N VAL A 385 3.59 -20.41 -7.47
CA VAL A 385 2.45 -19.67 -8.02
C VAL A 385 2.42 -19.91 -9.52
#